data_AF-A0A968R4Q5-F1
#
_entry.id   AF-A0A968R4Q5-F1
#
_cell.length_a   1.000
_cell.length_b   1.000
_cell.length_c   1.000
_cell.angle_alpha   90.00
_cell.angle_beta   90.00
_cell.angle_gamma   90.00
#
_symmetry.space_group_name_H-M   'P 1'
#
loop_
_entity.id
_entity.type
_entity.pdbx_description
1 polymer ?
#
loop_
_entity_poly.entity_id
_entity_poly.type
_entity_poly.pdbx_seq_one_letter_code
_entity_poly.pdbx_strand_id
1 'polypeptide(L)'
;MLKSKRDRGRILTASGLKKLNEAIQEWADKYNLRGTLTEIEAESGVGSDTVSKIRQGREGADLSKIRQLFAAFDLTLAEADHRSAKLEEAEDAGEPDNLPATDTAKNSSSVKVFLSYRTDEPDRELGKQLEAALSAIGHTVFTAENNIKLGDNWFDRINYFIKESDYLLLLLPPTGSQSELLTYQVQQAKELQDSRPDKKPIILPIRVGFPLDAPLNHDLRGYLYRIKQREWQTPADTPIIVKEVLNLLSETPASVKEPAEDLTAKQPLQISSDDIPLPAAEPELPGGQIDVASQFYVERPPIEERCYQTILQPSALIRIKAPRQMGKTSLMARILQRGARQGYCTVPLTFQLVDKAVFANLDKFLKWFCAYVGRELHLPNQLDDYWDDIFGSKVNCKDYFEKYILPQIDSPLILGLDEIDRVFQYPDIAEDFLGLLRAWHEESKRRDIWKKLRLIVVHSTEVYIPMNINQSPFNVGLPVDLPEFNSQQIQDLATRHNLNWSEAEVGELMAIVGGHPYLVRVALYHISRSELTIDRLKETAASDAGIYSDHLRRQLWNLEEYPELMAGMREIVAAQSPVQLKSMLAFKLDSLGLVKLQGNECVPRCKLYGDYFRSHLGDFRF
;
A
#
# COMPACT_ATOMS: atom_id res chain seq x y z
N MET A 1 -54.20 -20.95 28.53
CA MET A 1 -53.84 -20.10 27.38
C MET A 1 -52.32 -20.08 27.24
N LEU A 2 -51.77 -20.87 26.30
CA LEU A 2 -50.33 -20.83 25.98
C LEU A 2 -50.02 -19.55 25.19
N LYS A 3 -49.03 -18.77 25.64
CA LYS A 3 -48.46 -17.64 24.89
C LYS A 3 -47.57 -18.18 23.77
N SER A 4 -47.95 -17.84 22.52
CA SER A 4 -47.24 -18.20 21.28
C SER A 4 -45.77 -17.74 21.29
N LYS A 5 -44.87 -18.67 20.96
CA LYS A 5 -43.43 -18.45 20.77
C LYS A 5 -43.25 -17.56 19.52
N ARG A 6 -42.72 -16.33 19.67
CA ARG A 6 -42.42 -15.43 18.55
C ARG A 6 -41.50 -16.12 17.53
N ASP A 7 -41.95 -16.18 16.28
CA ASP A 7 -41.19 -16.71 15.13
C ASP A 7 -39.99 -15.78 14.84
N ARG A 8 -38.78 -16.33 14.72
CA ARG A 8 -37.49 -15.56 14.66
C ARG A 8 -37.04 -15.27 13.22
N GLY A 9 -37.98 -15.13 12.29
CA GLY A 9 -37.71 -14.75 10.90
C GLY A 9 -37.32 -15.92 9.98
N ARG A 10 -37.30 -15.62 8.68
CA ARG A 10 -37.03 -16.55 7.56
C ARG A 10 -35.77 -16.10 6.82
N ILE A 11 -35.06 -17.06 6.24
CA ILE A 11 -33.85 -16.82 5.45
C ILE A 11 -34.12 -17.33 4.03
N LEU A 12 -33.68 -16.59 3.01
CA LEU A 12 -33.77 -17.04 1.62
C LEU A 12 -32.84 -18.24 1.38
N THR A 13 -33.33 -19.24 0.66
CA THR A 13 -32.48 -20.32 0.15
C THR A 13 -31.55 -19.79 -0.95
N ALA A 14 -30.49 -20.52 -1.29
CA ALA A 14 -29.59 -20.12 -2.38
C ALA A 14 -30.35 -19.91 -3.71
N SER A 15 -31.39 -20.71 -3.94
CA SER A 15 -32.27 -20.56 -5.11
C SER A 15 -33.13 -19.29 -5.03
N GLY A 16 -33.74 -19.00 -3.87
CA GLY A 16 -34.52 -17.78 -3.67
C GLY A 16 -33.68 -16.50 -3.78
N LEU A 17 -32.45 -16.52 -3.24
CA LEU A 17 -31.51 -15.41 -3.33
C LEU A 17 -31.09 -15.12 -4.77
N LYS A 18 -30.82 -16.19 -5.54
CA LYS A 18 -30.44 -16.08 -6.95
C LYS A 18 -31.57 -15.44 -7.76
N LYS A 19 -32.81 -15.94 -7.63
CA LYS A 19 -33.99 -15.38 -8.30
C LYS A 19 -34.18 -13.88 -8.00
N LEU A 20 -34.05 -13.50 -6.72
CA LEU A 20 -34.20 -12.10 -6.32
C LEU A 20 -33.11 -11.19 -6.93
N ASN A 21 -31.84 -11.63 -6.91
CA ASN A 21 -30.76 -10.83 -7.47
C ASN A 21 -30.87 -10.70 -9.00
N GLU A 22 -31.31 -11.76 -9.70
CA GLU A 22 -31.55 -11.71 -11.15
C GLU A 22 -32.66 -10.71 -11.50
N ALA A 23 -33.78 -10.72 -10.78
CA ALA A 23 -34.88 -9.77 -11.02
C ALA A 23 -34.50 -8.32 -10.69
N ILE A 24 -33.70 -8.09 -9.65
CA ILE A 24 -33.16 -6.75 -9.33
C ILE A 24 -32.21 -6.27 -10.43
N GLN A 25 -31.40 -7.16 -11.00
CA GLN A 25 -30.50 -6.81 -12.09
C GLN A 25 -31.28 -6.45 -13.36
N GLU A 26 -32.29 -7.25 -13.73
CA GLU A 26 -33.16 -6.95 -14.88
C GLU A 26 -33.92 -5.63 -14.72
N TRP A 27 -34.41 -5.34 -13.50
CA TRP A 27 -35.01 -4.06 -13.17
C TRP A 27 -34.00 -2.90 -13.28
N ALA A 28 -32.79 -3.07 -12.73
CA ALA A 28 -31.75 -2.05 -12.78
C ALA A 28 -31.35 -1.74 -14.23
N ASP A 29 -31.21 -2.76 -15.07
CA ASP A 29 -30.89 -2.62 -16.50
C ASP A 29 -32.03 -1.93 -17.26
N LYS A 30 -33.29 -2.27 -16.95
CA LYS A 30 -34.49 -1.67 -17.58
C LYS A 30 -34.63 -0.17 -17.30
N TYR A 31 -34.24 0.28 -16.11
CA TYR A 31 -34.37 1.69 -15.70
C TYR A 31 -33.03 2.44 -15.70
N ASN A 32 -31.94 1.82 -16.17
CA ASN A 32 -30.58 2.38 -16.20
C ASN A 32 -30.10 2.84 -14.80
N LEU A 33 -30.37 2.02 -13.79
CA LEU A 33 -30.01 2.21 -12.38
C LEU A 33 -28.83 1.30 -12.00
N ARG A 34 -28.21 1.56 -10.84
CA ARG A 34 -27.06 0.77 -10.35
C ARG A 34 -27.44 -0.40 -9.44
N GLY A 35 -28.72 -0.53 -9.06
CA GLY A 35 -29.19 -1.59 -8.16
C GLY A 35 -28.69 -1.43 -6.72
N THR A 36 -28.44 -0.19 -6.30
CA THR A 36 -27.96 0.14 -4.94
C THR A 36 -29.05 -0.12 -3.89
N LEU A 37 -28.66 -0.30 -2.63
CA LEU A 37 -29.61 -0.55 -1.54
C LEU A 37 -30.62 0.59 -1.38
N THR A 38 -30.22 1.84 -1.66
CA THR A 38 -31.08 3.02 -1.59
C THR A 38 -32.12 3.04 -2.72
N GLU A 39 -31.74 2.62 -3.92
CA GLU A 39 -32.64 2.48 -5.07
C GLU A 39 -33.65 1.34 -4.85
N ILE A 40 -33.20 0.21 -4.30
CA ILE A 40 -34.07 -0.92 -3.95
C ILE A 40 -35.02 -0.56 -2.81
N GLU A 41 -34.59 0.21 -1.82
CA GLU A 41 -35.45 0.71 -0.74
C GLU A 41 -36.54 1.64 -1.28
N ALA A 42 -36.20 2.52 -2.22
CA ALA A 42 -37.16 3.42 -2.85
C ALA A 42 -38.24 2.66 -3.65
N GLU A 43 -37.87 1.57 -4.33
CA GLU A 43 -38.80 0.76 -5.13
C GLU A 43 -39.65 -0.20 -4.26
N SER A 44 -39.03 -0.86 -3.30
CA SER A 44 -39.70 -1.91 -2.51
C SER A 44 -40.39 -1.42 -1.25
N GLY A 45 -40.03 -0.23 -0.76
CA GLY A 45 -40.46 0.29 0.55
C GLY A 45 -39.90 -0.52 1.73
N VAL A 46 -38.91 -1.39 1.49
CA VAL A 46 -38.23 -2.19 2.51
C VAL A 46 -36.92 -1.48 2.85
N GLY A 47 -36.74 -1.11 4.13
CA GLY A 47 -35.54 -0.37 4.57
C GLY A 47 -34.23 -1.06 4.18
N SER A 48 -33.24 -0.29 3.76
CA SER A 48 -31.93 -0.74 3.26
C SER A 48 -31.21 -1.72 4.17
N ASP A 49 -31.29 -1.55 5.49
CA ASP A 49 -30.77 -2.51 6.48
C ASP A 49 -31.45 -3.89 6.39
N THR A 50 -32.77 -3.91 6.14
CA THR A 50 -33.53 -5.15 5.98
C THR A 50 -33.23 -5.80 4.63
N VAL A 51 -33.12 -5.02 3.56
CA VAL A 51 -32.73 -5.52 2.23
C VAL A 51 -31.32 -6.13 2.30
N SER A 52 -30.39 -5.47 2.95
CA SER A 52 -29.02 -5.96 3.18
C SER A 52 -29.04 -7.30 3.94
N LYS A 53 -29.83 -7.40 5.02
CA LYS A 53 -30.01 -8.65 5.78
C LYS A 53 -30.58 -9.79 4.92
N ILE A 54 -31.61 -9.53 4.13
CA ILE A 54 -32.23 -10.51 3.24
C ILE A 54 -31.22 -11.00 2.19
N ARG A 55 -30.41 -10.09 1.62
CA ARG A 55 -29.39 -10.41 0.60
C ARG A 55 -28.15 -11.12 1.16
N GLN A 56 -27.84 -10.96 2.44
CA GLN A 56 -26.71 -11.63 3.08
C GLN A 56 -27.03 -13.05 3.54
N GLY A 57 -28.31 -13.38 3.78
CA GLY A 57 -28.75 -14.74 4.13
C GLY A 57 -28.25 -15.27 5.49
N ARG A 58 -27.74 -14.39 6.37
CA ARG A 58 -27.13 -14.75 7.67
C ARG A 58 -28.06 -14.58 8.88
N GLU A 59 -29.10 -13.74 8.76
CA GLU A 59 -30.07 -13.47 9.83
C GLU A 59 -31.51 -13.60 9.31
N GLY A 60 -32.43 -14.11 10.15
CA GLY A 60 -33.84 -14.25 9.79
C GLY A 60 -34.54 -12.90 9.64
N ALA A 61 -35.09 -12.62 8.47
CA ALA A 61 -35.92 -11.44 8.21
C ALA A 61 -37.42 -11.77 8.31
N ASP A 62 -38.25 -10.77 8.56
CA ASP A 62 -39.71 -10.94 8.59
C ASP A 62 -40.22 -11.42 7.22
N LEU A 63 -40.98 -12.52 7.20
CA LEU A 63 -41.51 -13.12 5.98
C LEU A 63 -42.40 -12.13 5.19
N SER A 64 -43.10 -11.23 5.88
CA SER A 64 -43.89 -10.17 5.25
C SER A 64 -42.99 -9.21 4.43
N LYS A 65 -41.83 -8.86 4.99
CA LYS A 65 -40.86 -7.98 4.30
C LYS A 65 -40.15 -8.68 3.14
N ILE A 66 -39.85 -9.97 3.28
CA ILE A 66 -39.30 -10.78 2.17
C ILE A 66 -40.31 -10.85 1.02
N ARG A 67 -41.59 -11.09 1.32
CA ARG A 67 -42.66 -11.10 0.31
C ARG A 67 -42.82 -9.73 -0.35
N GLN A 68 -42.78 -8.65 0.42
CA GLN A 68 -42.85 -7.29 -0.11
C GLN A 68 -41.68 -7.01 -1.06
N LEU A 69 -40.47 -7.43 -0.70
CA LEU A 69 -39.29 -7.27 -1.55
C LEU A 69 -39.40 -8.08 -2.85
N PHE A 70 -39.89 -9.33 -2.80
CA PHE A 70 -40.12 -10.14 -4.00
C PHE A 70 -41.19 -9.53 -4.91
N ALA A 71 -42.30 -9.06 -4.33
CA ALA A 71 -43.39 -8.47 -5.08
C ALA A 71 -42.99 -7.16 -5.78
N ALA A 72 -42.06 -6.39 -5.21
CA ALA A 72 -41.55 -5.15 -5.83
C ALA A 72 -40.79 -5.41 -7.14
N PHE A 73 -40.31 -6.63 -7.36
CA PHE A 73 -39.61 -7.03 -8.58
C PHE A 73 -40.38 -8.11 -9.36
N ASP A 74 -41.71 -8.09 -9.29
CA ASP A 74 -42.62 -9.00 -10.01
C ASP A 74 -42.40 -10.50 -9.71
N LEU A 75 -41.79 -10.84 -8.57
CA LEU A 75 -41.58 -12.22 -8.14
C LEU A 75 -42.64 -12.67 -7.13
N THR A 76 -43.01 -13.96 -7.22
CA THR A 76 -43.81 -14.63 -6.18
C THR A 76 -42.90 -15.48 -5.30
N LEU A 77 -42.97 -15.27 -3.98
CA LEU A 77 -42.16 -16.02 -3.03
C LEU A 77 -42.74 -17.43 -2.81
N ALA A 78 -42.07 -18.47 -3.32
CA ALA A 78 -42.47 -19.86 -3.09
C ALA A 78 -41.94 -20.41 -1.75
N GLU A 79 -42.52 -21.52 -1.28
CA GLU A 79 -42.05 -22.20 -0.05
C GLU A 79 -40.62 -22.74 -0.19
N ALA A 80 -40.18 -23.09 -1.41
CA ALA A 80 -38.80 -23.52 -1.68
C ALA A 80 -37.77 -22.37 -1.64
N ASP A 81 -38.22 -21.11 -1.71
CA ASP A 81 -37.35 -19.93 -1.79
C ASP A 81 -36.89 -19.44 -0.41
N HIS A 82 -37.47 -19.96 0.68
CA HIS A 82 -37.13 -19.54 2.04
C HIS A 82 -37.25 -20.66 3.05
N ARG A 83 -36.36 -20.69 4.05
CA ARG A 83 -36.37 -21.66 5.15
C ARG A 83 -36.51 -20.96 6.50
N SER A 84 -36.93 -21.72 7.51
CA SER A 84 -36.94 -21.22 8.90
C SER A 84 -35.51 -21.12 9.42
N ALA A 85 -35.20 -20.01 10.10
CA ALA A 85 -33.90 -19.78 10.71
C ALA A 85 -33.58 -20.72 11.91
N LYS A 86 -34.47 -21.67 12.24
CA LYS A 86 -34.33 -22.61 13.37
C LYS A 86 -33.84 -24.02 13.02
N LEU A 87 -33.75 -24.39 11.74
CA LEU A 87 -33.25 -25.71 11.34
C LEU A 87 -31.77 -25.61 11.00
N GLU A 88 -30.94 -25.62 12.03
CA GLU A 88 -29.49 -25.88 11.92
C GLU A 88 -28.90 -26.55 13.19
N GLU A 89 -29.73 -27.16 14.03
CA GLU A 89 -29.29 -27.97 15.17
C GLU A 89 -30.21 -29.21 15.32
N ALA A 90 -30.15 -30.13 14.37
CA ALA A 90 -30.50 -31.56 14.52
C ALA A 90 -30.68 -32.20 13.13
N GLU A 91 -29.58 -32.74 12.58
CA GLU A 91 -29.62 -33.85 11.62
C GLU A 91 -28.21 -34.46 11.55
N ASP A 92 -27.86 -35.16 12.63
CA ASP A 92 -26.93 -36.30 12.61
C ASP A 92 -27.71 -37.47 13.23
N ALA A 93 -28.13 -38.44 12.40
CA ALA A 93 -28.37 -39.85 12.75
C ALA A 93 -29.19 -40.63 11.69
N GLY A 94 -28.58 -41.71 11.16
CA GLY A 94 -29.22 -42.91 10.55
C GLY A 94 -29.35 -42.86 9.02
N GLU A 95 -28.97 -43.86 8.21
CA GLU A 95 -28.69 -45.31 8.31
C GLU A 95 -28.23 -45.79 6.89
N PRO A 96 -27.98 -47.09 6.55
CA PRO A 96 -27.01 -48.05 7.08
C PRO A 96 -26.15 -48.78 5.98
N ASP A 97 -25.08 -49.43 6.43
CA ASP A 97 -24.44 -50.70 6.00
C ASP A 97 -23.99 -51.09 4.55
N ASN A 98 -22.76 -51.63 4.52
CA ASN A 98 -22.10 -52.61 3.61
C ASN A 98 -21.62 -52.25 2.18
N LEU A 99 -20.28 -52.20 2.02
CA LEU A 99 -19.42 -53.13 1.22
C LEU A 99 -17.92 -52.70 1.36
N PRO A 100 -16.94 -53.60 1.13
CA PRO A 100 -15.80 -53.80 2.03
C PRO A 100 -14.54 -53.00 1.71
N ALA A 101 -13.65 -53.02 2.69
CA ALA A 101 -12.35 -52.36 2.77
C ALA A 101 -11.40 -52.59 1.58
N THR A 102 -10.76 -51.50 1.15
CA THR A 102 -9.38 -51.52 0.62
C THR A 102 -8.62 -50.28 1.12
N ASP A 103 -7.68 -50.57 2.01
CA ASP A 103 -6.41 -49.90 2.34
C ASP A 103 -6.11 -48.45 1.91
N THR A 104 -5.91 -47.63 2.95
CA THR A 104 -4.86 -46.62 3.14
C THR A 104 -4.48 -45.69 1.97
N ALA A 105 -4.97 -44.45 2.03
CA ALA A 105 -4.24 -43.28 1.56
C ALA A 105 -4.41 -42.13 2.55
N LYS A 106 -3.32 -41.60 3.09
CA LYS A 106 -3.29 -40.39 3.91
C LYS A 106 -3.83 -39.22 3.09
N ASN A 107 -4.97 -38.66 3.49
CA ASN A 107 -5.44 -37.37 2.98
C ASN A 107 -4.46 -36.27 3.43
N SER A 108 -3.47 -35.93 2.61
CA SER A 108 -2.83 -34.61 2.67
C SER A 108 -3.71 -33.63 1.90
N SER A 109 -4.35 -32.68 2.60
CA SER A 109 -5.03 -31.57 1.96
C SER A 109 -4.05 -30.83 1.05
N SER A 110 -4.34 -30.75 -0.25
CA SER A 110 -3.54 -29.96 -1.18
C SER A 110 -3.58 -28.49 -0.76
N VAL A 111 -2.40 -27.86 -0.69
CA VAL A 111 -2.22 -26.47 -0.26
C VAL A 111 -1.79 -25.68 -1.48
N LYS A 112 -2.29 -24.44 -1.61
CA LYS A 112 -1.92 -23.53 -2.69
C LYS A 112 -0.79 -22.61 -2.23
N VAL A 113 0.34 -22.63 -2.93
CA VAL A 113 1.53 -21.83 -2.59
C VAL A 113 1.89 -20.95 -3.78
N PHE A 114 1.98 -19.64 -3.58
CA PHE A 114 2.59 -18.73 -4.55
C PHE A 114 4.05 -18.53 -4.17
N LEU A 115 4.95 -18.91 -5.08
CA LEU A 115 6.39 -18.80 -4.91
C LEU A 115 6.91 -17.62 -5.76
N SER A 116 7.42 -16.59 -5.08
CA SER A 116 7.91 -15.36 -5.69
C SER A 116 9.43 -15.27 -5.56
N TYR A 117 10.11 -15.17 -6.70
CA TYR A 117 11.58 -15.13 -6.80
C TYR A 117 12.01 -14.44 -8.11
N ARG A 118 13.27 -13.99 -8.17
CA ARG A 118 13.87 -13.43 -9.39
C ARG A 118 14.27 -14.53 -10.36
N THR A 119 14.25 -14.23 -11.66
CA THR A 119 14.74 -15.14 -12.71
C THR A 119 16.26 -15.24 -12.79
N ASP A 120 16.99 -14.57 -11.90
CA ASP A 120 18.46 -14.61 -11.83
C ASP A 120 18.92 -15.69 -10.86
N GLU A 121 20.13 -16.20 -11.06
CA GLU A 121 20.77 -17.10 -10.09
C GLU A 121 21.31 -16.30 -8.90
N PRO A 122 21.24 -16.84 -7.67
CA PRO A 122 20.85 -18.20 -7.29
C PRO A 122 19.35 -18.41 -6.98
N ASP A 123 18.56 -17.34 -7.01
CA ASP A 123 17.14 -17.34 -6.68
C ASP A 123 16.32 -18.29 -7.57
N ARG A 124 16.64 -18.33 -8.88
CA ARG A 124 15.95 -19.20 -9.85
C ARG A 124 16.16 -20.68 -9.55
N GLU A 125 17.39 -21.11 -9.29
CA GLU A 125 17.66 -22.51 -8.97
C GLU A 125 17.00 -22.93 -7.65
N LEU A 126 17.10 -22.11 -6.61
CA LEU A 126 16.40 -22.36 -5.34
C LEU A 126 14.88 -22.43 -5.54
N GLY A 127 14.32 -21.50 -6.32
CA GLY A 127 12.90 -21.46 -6.66
C GLY A 127 12.43 -22.73 -7.36
N LYS A 128 13.16 -23.21 -8.37
CA LYS A 128 12.85 -24.45 -9.09
C LYS A 128 12.91 -25.70 -8.19
N GLN A 129 13.90 -25.77 -7.31
CA GLN A 129 14.00 -26.90 -6.37
C GLN A 129 12.84 -26.92 -5.36
N LEU A 130 12.43 -25.75 -4.86
CA LEU A 130 11.26 -25.62 -4.00
C LEU A 130 9.96 -25.98 -4.74
N GLU A 131 9.77 -25.49 -5.96
CA GLU A 131 8.62 -25.81 -6.80
C GLU A 131 8.51 -27.32 -7.06
N ALA A 132 9.62 -27.97 -7.43
CA ALA A 132 9.66 -29.41 -7.68
C ALA A 132 9.36 -30.22 -6.42
N ALA A 133 9.92 -29.84 -5.28
CA ALA A 133 9.70 -30.54 -4.01
C ALA A 133 8.26 -30.41 -3.50
N LEU A 134 7.68 -29.21 -3.60
CA LEU A 134 6.29 -28.95 -3.22
C LEU A 134 5.30 -29.68 -4.13
N SER A 135 5.55 -29.67 -5.43
CA SER A 135 4.71 -30.35 -6.42
C SER A 135 4.76 -31.88 -6.27
N ALA A 136 5.91 -32.44 -5.91
CA ALA A 136 6.09 -33.88 -5.69
C ALA A 136 5.21 -34.44 -4.55
N ILE A 137 4.80 -33.60 -3.61
CA ILE A 137 3.97 -33.97 -2.45
C ILE A 137 2.48 -33.63 -2.69
N GLY A 138 2.14 -33.10 -3.87
CA GLY A 138 0.76 -32.84 -4.29
C GLY A 138 0.23 -31.45 -3.91
N HIS A 139 1.10 -30.51 -3.53
CA HIS A 139 0.72 -29.10 -3.36
C HIS A 139 0.63 -28.40 -4.72
N THR A 140 -0.26 -27.40 -4.82
CA THR A 140 -0.39 -26.58 -6.03
C THR A 140 0.54 -25.39 -5.90
N VAL A 141 1.57 -25.31 -6.74
CA VAL A 141 2.52 -24.18 -6.74
C VAL A 141 2.22 -23.26 -7.93
N PHE A 142 2.17 -21.96 -7.67
CA PHE A 142 2.10 -20.93 -8.68
C PHE A 142 3.44 -20.20 -8.74
N THR A 143 4.02 -20.06 -9.93
CA THR A 143 5.23 -19.26 -10.17
C THR A 143 5.00 -18.29 -11.33
N ALA A 144 5.65 -17.12 -11.28
CA ALA A 144 5.57 -16.17 -12.39
C ALA A 144 6.18 -16.75 -13.69
N GLU A 145 7.20 -17.62 -13.59
CA GLU A 145 7.89 -18.24 -14.72
C GLU A 145 7.00 -19.25 -15.47
N ASN A 146 6.22 -20.08 -14.77
CA ASN A 146 5.44 -21.15 -15.39
C ASN A 146 3.96 -20.79 -15.63
N ASN A 147 3.40 -19.84 -14.88
CA ASN A 147 1.95 -19.59 -14.88
C ASN A 147 1.53 -18.27 -15.56
N ILE A 148 2.47 -17.52 -16.13
CA ILE A 148 2.21 -16.29 -16.89
C ILE A 148 2.66 -16.52 -18.34
N LYS A 149 1.71 -16.60 -19.28
CA LYS A 149 2.01 -16.84 -20.69
C LYS A 149 2.22 -15.54 -21.45
N LEU A 150 2.88 -15.63 -22.60
CA LEU A 150 3.02 -14.51 -23.55
C LEU A 150 1.62 -13.99 -23.93
N GLY A 151 1.32 -12.73 -23.60
CA GLY A 151 0.01 -12.10 -23.83
C GLY A 151 -0.95 -12.10 -22.63
N ASP A 152 -0.62 -12.76 -21.51
CA ASP A 152 -1.36 -12.60 -20.25
C ASP A 152 -1.02 -11.24 -19.60
N ASN A 153 -2.01 -10.59 -18.97
CA ASN A 153 -1.71 -9.54 -18.01
C ASN A 153 -1.08 -10.18 -16.76
N TRP A 154 0.24 -10.07 -16.65
CA TRP A 154 1.02 -10.68 -15.59
C TRP A 154 0.67 -10.16 -14.19
N PHE A 155 0.17 -8.92 -14.07
CA PHE A 155 -0.27 -8.32 -12.82
C PHE A 155 -1.55 -8.96 -12.29
N ASP A 156 -2.56 -9.07 -13.15
CA ASP A 156 -3.83 -9.72 -12.80
C ASP A 156 -3.57 -11.16 -12.38
N ARG A 157 -2.62 -11.83 -13.04
CA ARG A 157 -2.17 -13.17 -12.66
C ARG A 157 -1.51 -13.20 -11.30
N ILE A 158 -0.57 -12.30 -10.99
CA ILE A 158 0.07 -12.24 -9.67
C ILE A 158 -0.95 -11.94 -8.57
N ASN A 159 -1.84 -10.96 -8.77
CA ASN A 159 -2.89 -10.64 -7.81
C ASN A 159 -3.86 -11.80 -7.61
N TYR A 160 -4.21 -12.48 -8.70
CA TYR A 160 -4.97 -13.73 -8.65
C TYR A 160 -4.24 -14.80 -7.84
N PHE A 161 -2.94 -15.04 -8.08
CA PHE A 161 -2.17 -16.04 -7.34
C PHE A 161 -2.05 -15.70 -5.86
N ILE A 162 -1.80 -14.44 -5.50
CA ILE A 162 -1.74 -13.99 -4.10
C ILE A 162 -3.11 -14.21 -3.43
N LYS A 163 -4.20 -13.88 -4.13
CA LYS A 163 -5.56 -14.06 -3.63
C LYS A 163 -5.92 -15.55 -3.46
N GLU A 164 -5.51 -16.41 -4.37
CA GLU A 164 -5.85 -17.83 -4.35
C GLU A 164 -4.94 -18.67 -3.45
N SER A 165 -3.79 -18.14 -3.02
CA SER A 165 -2.81 -18.90 -2.25
C SER A 165 -3.12 -18.94 -0.77
N ASP A 166 -2.75 -20.06 -0.14
CA ASP A 166 -2.72 -20.23 1.30
C ASP A 166 -1.40 -19.73 1.90
N TYR A 167 -0.30 -19.83 1.13
CA TYR A 167 1.03 -19.39 1.52
C TYR A 167 1.69 -18.57 0.40
N LEU A 168 2.39 -17.50 0.80
CA LEU A 168 3.28 -16.71 -0.04
C LEU A 168 4.72 -17.03 0.37
N LEU A 169 5.43 -17.82 -0.43
CA LEU A 169 6.85 -18.11 -0.24
C LEU A 169 7.67 -17.05 -0.98
N LEU A 170 8.39 -16.23 -0.24
CA LEU A 170 9.03 -15.02 -0.74
C LEU A 170 10.57 -15.16 -0.67
N LEU A 171 11.21 -15.36 -1.83
CA LEU A 171 12.67 -15.33 -1.92
C LEU A 171 13.14 -13.88 -2.03
N LEU A 172 13.81 -13.41 -0.99
CA LEU A 172 14.36 -12.07 -0.88
C LEU A 172 15.83 -12.12 -1.32
N PRO A 173 16.21 -11.47 -2.43
CA PRO A 173 17.62 -11.32 -2.79
C PRO A 173 18.29 -10.22 -1.96
N PRO A 174 19.63 -10.08 -1.97
CA PRO A 174 20.33 -8.99 -1.27
C PRO A 174 19.91 -7.60 -1.78
N THR A 175 19.54 -7.50 -3.06
CA THR A 175 18.97 -6.30 -3.68
C THR A 175 17.45 -6.19 -3.51
N GLY A 176 16.80 -7.13 -2.82
CA GLY A 176 15.35 -7.20 -2.64
C GLY A 176 14.78 -5.98 -1.90
N SER A 177 15.63 -5.24 -1.20
CA SER A 177 15.34 -3.91 -0.65
C SER A 177 14.93 -2.88 -1.72
N GLN A 178 15.22 -3.10 -3.00
CA GLN A 178 14.87 -2.18 -4.08
C GLN A 178 13.62 -2.62 -4.84
N SER A 179 13.10 -3.83 -4.56
CA SER A 179 12.02 -4.38 -5.36
C SER A 179 10.65 -3.85 -4.92
N GLU A 180 10.12 -2.94 -5.72
CA GLU A 180 8.76 -2.41 -5.55
C GLU A 180 7.71 -3.51 -5.71
N LEU A 181 7.98 -4.48 -6.60
CA LEU A 181 7.13 -5.65 -6.81
C LEU A 181 7.02 -6.50 -5.54
N LEU A 182 8.15 -6.87 -4.92
CA LEU A 182 8.13 -7.66 -3.67
C LEU A 182 7.44 -6.88 -2.54
N THR A 183 7.68 -5.58 -2.45
CA THR A 183 7.00 -4.69 -1.48
C THR A 183 5.49 -4.68 -1.69
N TYR A 184 5.05 -4.54 -2.94
CA TYR A 184 3.63 -4.60 -3.31
C TYR A 184 3.01 -5.98 -2.98
N GLN A 185 3.67 -7.08 -3.33
CA GLN A 185 3.15 -8.43 -3.05
C GLN A 185 2.97 -8.68 -1.55
N VAL A 186 3.94 -8.24 -0.73
CA VAL A 186 3.85 -8.32 0.73
C VAL A 186 2.73 -7.43 1.25
N GLN A 187 2.59 -6.21 0.72
CA GLN A 187 1.49 -5.31 1.06
C GLN A 187 0.13 -5.95 0.73
N GLN A 188 -0.06 -6.48 -0.48
CA GLN A 188 -1.31 -7.13 -0.89
C GLN A 188 -1.62 -8.36 -0.05
N ALA A 189 -0.62 -9.19 0.23
CA ALA A 189 -0.78 -10.33 1.13
C ALA A 189 -1.25 -9.87 2.52
N LYS A 190 -0.66 -8.81 3.09
CA LYS A 190 -1.11 -8.24 4.37
C LYS A 190 -2.52 -7.68 4.32
N GLU A 191 -2.86 -6.95 3.26
CA GLU A 191 -4.22 -6.45 3.06
C GLU A 191 -5.27 -7.59 2.99
N LEU A 192 -4.89 -8.75 2.42
CA LEU A 192 -5.72 -9.95 2.44
C LEU A 192 -5.78 -10.61 3.83
N GLN A 193 -4.66 -10.68 4.55
CA GLN A 193 -4.64 -11.20 5.93
C GLN A 193 -5.57 -10.39 6.86
N ASP A 194 -5.60 -9.07 6.69
CA ASP A 194 -6.43 -8.18 7.51
C ASP A 194 -7.92 -8.25 7.15
N SER A 195 -8.23 -8.56 5.89
CA SER A 195 -9.61 -8.64 5.39
C SER A 195 -10.23 -10.02 5.49
N ARG A 196 -9.43 -11.08 5.59
CA ARG A 196 -9.92 -12.47 5.65
C ARG A 196 -9.92 -13.04 7.08
N PRO A 197 -10.97 -13.79 7.47
CA PRO A 197 -11.03 -14.41 8.79
C PRO A 197 -9.98 -15.51 9.00
N ASP A 198 -9.50 -16.13 7.91
CA ASP A 198 -8.47 -17.17 7.93
C ASP A 198 -7.03 -16.62 7.94
N LYS A 199 -6.86 -15.29 7.82
CA LYS A 199 -5.57 -14.59 7.75
C LYS A 199 -4.61 -15.14 6.69
N LYS A 200 -5.12 -15.61 5.55
CA LYS A 200 -4.31 -16.10 4.41
C LYS A 200 -4.10 -15.03 3.33
N PRO A 201 -3.01 -15.07 2.54
CA PRO A 201 -1.92 -16.06 2.57
C PRO A 201 -0.91 -15.83 3.70
N ILE A 202 -0.36 -16.88 4.28
CA ILE A 202 0.74 -16.80 5.28
C ILE A 202 2.05 -16.49 4.54
N ILE A 203 2.76 -15.45 4.97
CA ILE A 203 4.01 -15.00 4.32
C ILE A 203 5.20 -15.73 4.94
N LEU A 204 5.99 -16.39 4.11
CA LEU A 204 7.21 -17.13 4.46
C LEU A 204 8.43 -16.51 3.75
N PRO A 205 9.13 -15.57 4.39
CA PRO A 205 10.29 -14.89 3.80
C PRO A 205 11.59 -15.70 3.97
N ILE A 206 12.33 -15.88 2.88
CA ILE A 206 13.66 -16.51 2.84
C ILE A 206 14.66 -15.51 2.25
N ARG A 207 15.69 -15.13 3.01
CA ARG A 207 16.80 -14.29 2.54
C ARG A 207 17.82 -15.15 1.79
N VAL A 208 18.08 -14.81 0.55
CA VAL A 208 18.96 -15.52 -0.37
C VAL A 208 20.28 -14.77 -0.48
N GLY A 209 21.35 -15.32 0.08
CA GLY A 209 22.71 -14.79 -0.06
C GLY A 209 23.05 -13.55 0.77
N PHE A 210 22.28 -13.25 1.84
CA PHE A 210 22.61 -12.17 2.78
C PHE A 210 22.05 -12.42 4.19
N PRO A 211 22.72 -11.89 5.25
CA PRO A 211 22.39 -12.22 6.63
C PRO A 211 21.15 -11.48 7.16
N LEU A 212 20.55 -11.95 8.26
CA LEU A 212 19.34 -11.39 8.89
C LEU A 212 19.52 -9.99 9.49
N ASP A 213 20.73 -9.66 9.91
CA ASP A 213 21.12 -8.38 10.50
C ASP A 213 21.29 -7.27 9.44
N ALA A 214 21.49 -7.64 8.17
CA ALA A 214 21.51 -6.69 7.08
C ALA A 214 20.14 -6.00 6.92
N PRO A 215 20.11 -4.68 6.65
CA PRO A 215 18.87 -3.92 6.59
C PRO A 215 18.04 -4.29 5.35
N LEU A 216 16.75 -4.58 5.57
CA LEU A 216 15.73 -4.51 4.51
C LEU A 216 15.34 -3.04 4.28
N ASN A 217 14.71 -2.74 3.15
CA ASN A 217 14.14 -1.41 2.95
C ASN A 217 13.11 -1.07 4.03
N HIS A 218 12.87 0.23 4.23
CA HIS A 218 11.96 0.71 5.27
C HIS A 218 10.59 0.01 5.23
N ASP A 219 10.05 -0.20 4.03
CA ASP A 219 8.70 -0.72 3.82
C ASP A 219 8.62 -2.23 4.12
N LEU A 220 9.49 -3.06 3.53
CA LEU A 220 9.56 -4.51 3.83
C LEU A 220 10.00 -4.76 5.27
N ARG A 221 10.87 -3.92 5.84
CA ARG A 221 11.21 -4.00 7.27
C ARG A 221 9.96 -3.82 8.11
N GLY A 222 9.11 -2.84 7.82
CA GLY A 222 7.83 -2.64 8.50
C GLY A 222 6.93 -3.88 8.44
N TYR A 223 6.75 -4.47 7.25
CA TYR A 223 5.87 -5.62 7.06
C TYR A 223 6.42 -6.94 7.61
N LEU A 224 7.73 -7.16 7.54
CA LEU A 224 8.39 -8.43 7.85
C LEU A 224 9.06 -8.45 9.23
N TYR A 225 9.13 -7.34 9.97
CA TYR A 225 9.79 -7.28 11.29
C TYR A 225 9.20 -8.26 12.30
N ARG A 226 7.88 -8.53 12.22
CA ARG A 226 7.19 -9.47 13.10
C ARG A 226 7.12 -10.90 12.56
N ILE A 227 7.74 -11.17 11.42
CA ILE A 227 7.72 -12.48 10.74
C ILE A 227 9.11 -13.10 10.85
N LYS A 228 9.18 -14.34 11.37
CA LYS A 228 10.43 -15.09 11.41
C LYS A 228 10.90 -15.37 9.98
N GLN A 229 12.13 -14.99 9.67
CA GLN A 229 12.73 -15.14 8.34
C GLN A 229 13.80 -16.24 8.37
N ARG A 230 14.08 -16.85 7.23
CA ARG A 230 15.11 -17.89 7.09
C ARG A 230 16.24 -17.43 6.17
N GLU A 231 17.48 -17.74 6.52
CA GLU A 231 18.63 -17.51 5.64
C GLU A 231 18.94 -18.73 4.78
N TRP A 232 19.27 -18.47 3.52
CA TRP A 232 19.89 -19.38 2.57
C TRP A 232 21.21 -18.74 2.14
N GLN A 233 22.35 -19.42 2.33
CA GLN A 233 23.68 -18.90 1.99
C GLN A 233 24.33 -19.73 0.88
N THR A 234 24.08 -21.04 0.88
CA THR A 234 24.71 -21.98 -0.06
C THR A 234 23.72 -23.02 -0.55
N PRO A 235 23.98 -23.68 -1.70
CA PRO A 235 23.17 -24.81 -2.16
C PRO A 235 23.03 -25.98 -1.15
N ALA A 236 23.92 -26.08 -0.17
CA ALA A 236 23.82 -27.07 0.91
C ALA A 236 22.65 -26.79 1.87
N ASP A 237 22.15 -25.56 1.92
CA ASP A 237 21.00 -25.17 2.74
C ASP A 237 19.66 -25.57 2.10
N THR A 238 19.63 -25.79 0.78
CA THR A 238 18.38 -26.05 0.05
C THR A 238 17.60 -27.25 0.57
N PRO A 239 18.21 -28.43 0.81
CA PRO A 239 17.48 -29.58 1.37
C PRO A 239 16.92 -29.32 2.76
N ILE A 240 17.60 -28.48 3.55
CA ILE A 240 17.17 -28.11 4.91
C ILE A 240 15.93 -27.21 4.83
N ILE A 241 16.00 -26.15 4.00
CA ILE A 241 14.88 -25.22 3.80
C ILE A 241 13.67 -25.92 3.20
N VAL A 242 13.87 -26.77 2.18
CA VAL A 242 12.78 -27.56 1.58
C VAL A 242 12.07 -28.39 2.65
N LYS A 243 12.83 -29.08 3.51
CA LYS A 243 12.27 -29.89 4.61
C LYS A 243 11.52 -29.04 5.64
N GLU A 244 12.07 -27.88 6.02
CA GLU A 244 11.43 -26.94 6.93
C GLU A 244 10.10 -26.42 6.36
N VAL A 245 10.08 -25.99 5.10
CA VAL A 245 8.88 -25.51 4.41
C VAL A 245 7.82 -26.63 4.32
N LEU A 246 8.21 -27.85 3.96
CA LEU A 246 7.28 -28.98 3.88
C LEU A 246 6.67 -29.33 5.25
N ASN A 247 7.46 -29.28 6.32
CA ASN A 247 6.93 -29.48 7.67
C ASN A 247 5.91 -28.39 8.02
N LEU A 248 6.22 -27.12 7.74
CA LEU A 248 5.32 -25.99 8.01
C LEU A 248 4.01 -26.09 7.23
N LEU A 249 4.04 -26.57 5.99
CA LEU A 249 2.85 -26.74 5.16
C LEU A 249 1.99 -27.94 5.59
N SER A 250 2.60 -28.92 6.27
CA SER A 250 1.91 -30.10 6.81
C SER A 250 1.27 -29.85 8.19
N GLU A 251 1.76 -28.86 8.94
CA GLU A 251 1.20 -28.44 10.21
C GLU A 251 0.07 -27.43 9.97
N THR A 252 -1.15 -27.75 10.40
CA THR A 252 -2.27 -26.81 10.34
C THR A 252 -1.95 -25.64 11.29
N PRO A 253 -1.98 -24.37 10.85
CA PRO A 253 -1.62 -23.26 11.72
C PRO A 253 -2.63 -23.14 12.86
N ALA A 254 -2.22 -23.55 14.06
CA ALA A 254 -2.95 -23.27 15.28
C ALA A 254 -3.03 -21.75 15.46
N SER A 255 -4.23 -21.26 15.77
CA SER A 255 -4.52 -19.88 16.17
C SER A 255 -3.44 -19.35 17.12
N VAL A 256 -2.57 -18.48 16.61
CA VAL A 256 -1.59 -17.77 17.44
C VAL A 256 -2.36 -16.76 18.27
N LYS A 257 -2.57 -17.10 19.55
CA LYS A 257 -2.86 -16.12 20.61
C LYS A 257 -1.62 -15.25 20.76
N GLU A 258 -1.81 -13.93 20.71
CA GLU A 258 -0.79 -12.96 21.10
C GLU A 258 -0.30 -13.28 22.53
N PRO A 259 1.02 -13.44 22.76
CA PRO A 259 1.55 -13.40 24.10
C PRO A 259 1.55 -11.94 24.56
N ALA A 260 0.74 -11.66 25.58
CA ALA A 260 0.88 -10.45 26.38
C ALA A 260 2.00 -10.69 27.41
N GLU A 261 3.16 -10.05 27.24
CA GLU A 261 4.14 -9.93 28.33
C GLU A 261 4.77 -8.52 28.39
N ASP A 262 4.44 -7.86 29.50
CA ASP A 262 5.23 -7.01 30.38
C ASP A 262 6.35 -6.12 29.80
N LEU A 263 6.04 -4.82 29.75
CA LEU A 263 7.01 -3.73 29.74
C LEU A 263 7.55 -3.50 31.16
N THR A 264 8.65 -4.17 31.53
CA THR A 264 9.48 -3.67 32.63
C THR A 264 10.99 -3.72 32.33
N ALA A 265 11.62 -2.57 32.63
CA ALA A 265 13.04 -2.30 32.81
C ALA A 265 13.98 -2.24 31.57
N LYS A 266 14.26 -0.99 31.20
CA LYS A 266 15.41 -0.53 30.39
C LYS A 266 16.76 -0.93 31.02
N GLN A 267 17.75 -1.19 30.16
CA GLN A 267 19.10 -0.65 30.36
C GLN A 267 19.55 0.08 29.07
N PRO A 268 20.07 1.31 29.17
CA PRO A 268 20.54 2.07 28.01
C PRO A 268 21.91 1.56 27.55
N LEU A 269 22.02 1.22 26.27
CA LEU A 269 23.32 1.04 25.60
C LEU A 269 24.02 2.40 25.58
N GLN A 270 25.07 2.54 26.40
CA GLN A 270 26.02 3.63 26.30
C GLN A 270 26.87 3.41 25.04
N ILE A 271 26.73 4.29 24.06
CA ILE A 271 27.62 4.33 22.89
C ILE A 271 28.78 5.26 23.27
N SER A 272 29.95 4.66 23.58
CA SER A 272 31.21 5.38 23.72
C SER A 272 31.70 5.86 22.35
N SER A 273 32.14 7.12 22.28
CA SER A 273 32.38 7.89 21.07
C SER A 273 33.78 7.78 20.47
N ASP A 274 34.53 6.69 20.65
CA ASP A 274 35.97 6.68 20.35
C ASP A 274 36.53 5.54 19.50
N ASP A 275 35.70 4.82 18.72
CA ASP A 275 36.23 3.88 17.72
C ASP A 275 35.49 4.02 16.39
N ILE A 276 36.04 4.84 15.48
CA ILE A 276 35.74 4.79 14.05
C ILE A 276 36.85 3.95 13.39
N PRO A 277 36.59 2.70 13.01
CA PRO A 277 37.37 2.07 11.96
C PRO A 277 36.74 2.40 10.60
N LEU A 278 37.46 3.12 9.75
CA LEU A 278 37.34 3.00 8.28
C LEU A 278 38.28 1.86 7.85
N PRO A 279 37.86 0.95 6.95
CA PRO A 279 37.67 1.32 5.55
C PRO A 279 36.43 0.72 4.86
N ALA A 280 35.98 1.40 3.79
CA ALA A 280 35.08 0.91 2.72
C ALA A 280 33.76 0.24 3.16
N ALA A 281 32.85 1.02 3.73
CA ALA A 281 31.44 0.61 3.79
C ALA A 281 30.85 0.60 2.37
N GLU A 282 30.16 -0.46 1.98
CA GLU A 282 29.37 -0.52 0.74
C GLU A 282 28.39 0.67 0.68
N PRO A 283 28.12 1.24 -0.52
CA PRO A 283 27.19 2.37 -0.63
C PRO A 283 25.81 2.01 -0.09
N GLU A 284 25.12 2.98 0.52
CA GLU A 284 23.76 2.79 1.05
C GLU A 284 22.81 2.38 -0.08
N LEU A 285 22.04 1.31 0.13
CA LEU A 285 21.06 0.79 -0.82
C LEU A 285 20.07 1.89 -1.26
N PRO A 286 19.82 2.07 -2.57
CA PRO A 286 18.86 3.04 -3.07
C PRO A 286 17.42 2.56 -2.81
N GLY A 287 16.63 3.36 -2.10
CA GLY A 287 15.21 3.09 -1.86
C GLY A 287 14.74 3.60 -0.51
N GLY A 288 13.43 3.85 -0.38
CA GLY A 288 12.81 4.32 0.87
C GLY A 288 13.28 5.71 1.33
N GLN A 289 12.98 6.03 2.59
CA GLN A 289 13.46 7.24 3.25
C GLN A 289 14.98 7.15 3.49
N ILE A 290 15.70 8.19 3.06
CA ILE A 290 17.14 8.34 3.30
C ILE A 290 17.36 8.83 4.73
N ASP A 291 18.25 8.16 5.47
CA ASP A 291 18.61 8.56 6.83
C ASP A 291 19.04 10.03 6.88
N VAL A 292 18.74 10.71 7.99
CA VAL A 292 19.04 12.14 8.11
C VAL A 292 20.54 12.41 8.13
N ALA A 293 21.35 11.49 8.65
CA ALA A 293 22.80 11.55 8.65
C ALA A 293 23.45 11.01 7.35
N SER A 294 22.66 10.46 6.42
CA SER A 294 23.20 9.90 5.18
C SER A 294 23.91 10.97 4.34
N GLN A 295 25.14 10.63 3.95
CA GLN A 295 25.92 11.40 2.99
C GLN A 295 25.33 11.42 1.58
N PHE A 296 24.29 10.64 1.30
CA PHE A 296 23.72 10.54 -0.05
C PHE A 296 22.50 11.43 -0.29
N TYR A 297 22.11 12.23 0.71
CA TYR A 297 21.13 13.29 0.49
C TYR A 297 21.80 14.51 -0.14
N VAL A 298 21.27 14.93 -1.29
CA VAL A 298 21.67 16.16 -1.97
C VAL A 298 20.54 17.17 -1.86
N GLU A 299 20.88 18.30 -1.27
CA GLU A 299 19.95 19.42 -1.09
C GLU A 299 19.56 20.04 -2.43
N ARG A 300 18.39 20.69 -2.47
CA ARG A 300 17.85 21.40 -3.61
C ARG A 300 17.65 22.88 -3.24
N PRO A 301 18.74 23.66 -3.11
CA PRO A 301 18.61 25.06 -2.72
C PRO A 301 17.66 25.83 -3.66
N PRO A 302 16.76 26.68 -3.13
CA PRO A 302 16.62 27.06 -1.73
C PRO A 302 15.54 26.28 -0.94
N ILE A 303 15.11 25.10 -1.41
CA ILE A 303 13.92 24.40 -0.89
C ILE A 303 14.07 24.03 0.58
N GLU A 304 15.14 23.32 0.95
CA GLU A 304 15.40 22.87 2.32
C GLU A 304 15.45 24.07 3.28
N GLU A 305 16.23 25.09 2.93
CA GLU A 305 16.40 26.28 3.76
C GLU A 305 15.06 27.00 3.99
N ARG A 306 14.23 27.15 2.95
CA ARG A 306 12.89 27.73 3.10
C ARG A 306 12.00 26.89 4.01
N CYS A 307 12.08 25.56 3.92
CA CYS A 307 11.34 24.66 4.81
C CYS A 307 11.79 24.80 6.26
N TYR A 308 13.10 24.84 6.50
CA TYR A 308 13.69 25.01 7.83
C TYR A 308 13.32 26.35 8.45
N GLN A 309 13.33 27.44 7.69
CA GLN A 309 12.90 28.74 8.18
C GLN A 309 11.41 28.78 8.48
N THR A 310 10.60 28.19 7.60
CA THR A 310 9.14 28.18 7.71
C THR A 310 8.69 27.36 8.90
N ILE A 311 9.23 26.15 9.11
CA ILE A 311 8.79 25.29 10.22
C ILE A 311 9.08 25.90 11.58
N LEU A 312 10.03 26.84 11.67
CA LEU A 312 10.33 27.58 12.90
C LEU A 312 9.44 28.81 13.12
N GLN A 313 8.54 29.14 12.19
CA GLN A 313 7.49 30.14 12.39
C GLN A 313 6.25 29.55 13.10
N PRO A 314 5.62 30.28 14.04
CA PRO A 314 4.33 29.89 14.61
C PRO A 314 3.32 29.57 13.50
N SER A 315 2.41 28.63 13.75
CA SER A 315 1.36 28.28 12.79
C SER A 315 1.84 27.71 11.45
N ALA A 316 3.10 27.25 11.36
CA ALA A 316 3.66 26.76 10.10
C ALA A 316 2.84 25.59 9.53
N LEU A 317 2.52 25.68 8.24
CA LEU A 317 2.01 24.58 7.43
C LEU A 317 2.86 24.48 6.17
N ILE A 318 3.57 23.36 6.02
CA ILE A 318 4.40 23.06 4.85
C ILE A 318 3.76 21.92 4.08
N ARG A 319 3.66 22.04 2.77
CA ARG A 319 3.05 21.02 1.91
C ARG A 319 4.05 20.56 0.88
N ILE A 320 4.50 19.33 1.01
CA ILE A 320 5.47 18.74 0.10
C ILE A 320 4.71 17.88 -0.91
N LYS A 321 4.85 18.20 -2.19
CA LYS A 321 4.21 17.47 -3.29
C LYS A 321 5.20 17.16 -4.40
N ALA A 322 5.13 15.94 -4.90
CA ALA A 322 5.93 15.41 -6.00
C ALA A 322 5.45 13.99 -6.36
N PRO A 323 5.85 13.44 -7.51
CA PRO A 323 5.74 12.00 -7.77
C PRO A 323 6.42 11.16 -6.65
N ARG A 324 6.10 9.87 -6.59
CA ARG A 324 6.78 8.96 -5.64
C ARG A 324 8.29 8.97 -5.89
N GLN A 325 9.05 8.62 -4.85
CA GLN A 325 10.51 8.48 -4.92
C GLN A 325 11.31 9.74 -5.30
N MET A 326 10.70 10.93 -5.21
CA MET A 326 11.38 12.22 -5.36
C MET A 326 12.07 12.71 -4.07
N GLY A 327 12.04 11.94 -2.98
CA GLY A 327 12.66 12.29 -1.69
C GLY A 327 11.77 13.10 -0.74
N LYS A 328 10.44 13.03 -0.90
CA LYS A 328 9.48 13.77 -0.06
C LYS A 328 9.61 13.43 1.43
N THR A 329 9.55 12.14 1.76
CA THR A 329 9.71 11.62 3.11
C THR A 329 11.07 11.98 3.70
N SER A 330 12.14 11.88 2.90
CA SER A 330 13.50 12.28 3.29
C SER A 330 13.61 13.77 3.65
N LEU A 331 12.88 14.64 2.96
CA LEU A 331 12.78 16.07 3.29
C LEU A 331 11.96 16.28 4.57
N MET A 332 10.81 15.62 4.72
CA MET A 332 10.00 15.71 5.94
C MET A 332 10.82 15.32 7.18
N ALA A 333 11.55 14.21 7.14
CA ALA A 333 12.40 13.75 8.24
C ALA A 333 13.46 14.79 8.64
N ARG A 334 14.06 15.48 7.67
CA ARG A 334 15.02 16.58 7.91
C ARG A 334 14.37 17.80 8.55
N ILE A 335 13.16 18.17 8.11
CA ILE A 335 12.40 19.27 8.71
C ILE A 335 12.02 18.93 10.16
N LEU A 336 11.59 17.69 10.42
CA LEU A 336 11.33 17.22 11.77
C LEU A 336 12.61 17.27 12.62
N GLN A 337 13.74 16.76 12.12
CA GLN A 337 15.01 16.83 12.84
C GLN A 337 15.42 18.27 13.16
N ARG A 338 15.20 19.21 12.23
CA ARG A 338 15.46 20.64 12.45
C ARG A 338 14.63 21.19 13.62
N GLY A 339 13.36 20.80 13.72
CA GLY A 339 12.49 21.14 14.83
C GLY A 339 12.91 20.50 16.15
N ALA A 340 13.26 19.21 16.13
CA ALA A 340 13.74 18.50 17.31
C ALA A 340 15.02 19.14 17.88
N ARG A 341 15.94 19.60 17.01
CA ARG A 341 17.15 20.36 17.42
C ARG A 341 16.84 21.71 18.08
N GLN A 342 15.65 22.26 17.87
CA GLN A 342 15.16 23.48 18.54
C GLN A 342 14.33 23.17 19.80
N GLY A 343 14.26 21.90 20.22
CA GLY A 343 13.52 21.45 21.40
C GLY A 343 12.01 21.28 21.18
N TYR A 344 11.55 21.27 19.93
CA TYR A 344 10.13 21.06 19.62
C TYR A 344 9.79 19.57 19.67
N CYS A 345 8.57 19.26 20.10
CA CYS A 345 8.02 17.91 20.00
C CYS A 345 7.75 17.59 18.52
N THR A 346 8.14 16.41 18.07
CA THR A 346 7.95 16.00 16.67
C THR A 346 7.27 14.65 16.60
N VAL A 347 6.18 14.56 15.83
CA VAL A 347 5.43 13.32 15.63
C VAL A 347 5.40 13.02 14.13
N PRO A 348 6.16 12.02 13.65
CA PRO A 348 5.99 11.47 12.32
C PRO A 348 4.82 10.47 12.29
N LEU A 349 3.94 10.61 11.31
CA LEU A 349 2.82 9.69 11.08
C LEU A 349 2.82 9.29 9.61
N THR A 350 3.05 8.01 9.33
CA THR A 350 2.81 7.41 8.01
C THR A 350 1.44 6.75 7.99
N PHE A 351 0.66 6.99 6.93
CA PHE A 351 -0.60 6.30 6.75
C PHE A 351 -0.44 4.89 6.17
N GLN A 352 0.73 4.46 5.70
CA GLN A 352 0.94 3.14 5.07
C GLN A 352 0.81 1.94 6.03
N LEU A 353 1.05 2.15 7.32
CA LEU A 353 0.93 1.09 8.35
C LEU A 353 -0.45 1.04 9.03
N VAL A 354 -1.40 1.87 8.60
CA VAL A 354 -2.73 1.97 9.22
C VAL A 354 -3.65 0.85 8.72
N ASP A 355 -4.28 0.09 9.61
CA ASP A 355 -5.20 -0.97 9.20
C ASP A 355 -6.40 -0.40 8.42
N LYS A 356 -6.87 -1.11 7.38
CA LYS A 356 -8.08 -0.71 6.64
C LYS A 356 -9.29 -0.53 7.56
N ALA A 357 -9.35 -1.31 8.64
CA ALA A 357 -10.42 -1.22 9.63
C ALA A 357 -10.48 0.13 10.36
N VAL A 358 -9.38 0.90 10.41
CA VAL A 358 -9.36 2.26 10.98
C VAL A 358 -10.08 3.24 10.06
N PHE A 359 -9.98 3.04 8.75
CA PHE A 359 -10.66 3.83 7.72
C PHE A 359 -12.14 3.43 7.51
N ALA A 360 -12.72 2.64 8.42
CA ALA A 360 -14.12 2.22 8.31
C ALA A 360 -15.11 3.38 8.43
N ASN A 361 -14.79 4.40 9.23
CA ASN A 361 -15.55 5.65 9.34
C ASN A 361 -14.67 6.76 9.94
N LEU A 362 -15.13 8.02 9.81
CA LEU A 362 -14.42 9.19 10.29
C LEU A 362 -14.17 9.17 11.81
N ASP A 363 -15.14 8.74 12.60
CA ASP A 363 -15.03 8.74 14.08
C ASP A 363 -13.89 7.84 14.55
N LYS A 364 -13.85 6.61 14.05
CA LYS A 364 -12.81 5.65 14.35
C LYS A 364 -11.43 6.13 13.89
N PHE A 365 -11.37 6.72 12.69
CA PHE A 365 -10.14 7.29 12.16
C PHE A 365 -9.61 8.44 13.04
N LEU A 366 -10.47 9.39 13.43
CA LEU A 366 -10.05 10.54 14.24
C LEU A 366 -9.71 10.14 15.68
N LYS A 367 -10.41 9.17 16.28
CA LYS A 367 -10.02 8.56 17.56
C LYS A 367 -8.63 7.93 17.47
N TRP A 368 -8.41 7.10 16.46
CA TRP A 368 -7.10 6.48 16.22
C TRP A 368 -6.01 7.53 16.03
N PHE A 369 -6.27 8.58 15.26
CA PHE A 369 -5.33 9.67 15.02
C PHE A 369 -4.95 10.41 16.31
N CYS A 370 -5.94 10.76 17.13
CA CYS A 370 -5.73 11.38 18.44
C CYS A 370 -4.93 10.49 19.39
N ALA A 371 -5.28 9.20 19.49
CA ALA A 371 -4.57 8.22 20.30
C ALA A 371 -3.12 8.03 19.83
N TYR A 372 -2.90 7.98 18.51
CA TYR A 372 -1.56 7.86 17.93
C TYR A 372 -0.68 9.06 18.30
N VAL A 373 -1.17 10.29 18.09
CA VAL A 373 -0.40 11.49 18.43
C VAL A 373 -0.12 11.58 19.93
N GLY A 374 -1.12 11.27 20.78
CA GLY A 374 -0.92 11.19 22.23
C GLY A 374 0.15 10.17 22.61
N ARG A 375 0.12 8.97 22.02
CA ARG A 375 1.09 7.90 22.27
C ARG A 375 2.52 8.29 21.88
N GLU A 376 2.71 8.90 20.71
CA GLU A 376 4.03 9.37 20.26
C GLU A 376 4.59 10.51 21.15
N LEU A 377 3.71 11.26 21.80
CA LEU A 377 4.08 12.27 22.81
C LEU A 377 4.21 11.70 24.23
N HIS A 378 4.07 10.38 24.40
CA HIS A 378 4.07 9.71 25.70
C HIS A 378 2.98 10.22 26.67
N LEU A 379 1.85 10.69 26.12
CA LEU A 379 0.67 11.07 26.88
C LEU A 379 -0.29 9.88 27.04
N PRO A 380 -0.95 9.71 28.20
CA PRO A 380 -1.96 8.66 28.35
C PRO A 380 -3.13 8.89 27.39
N ASN A 381 -3.76 7.82 26.95
CA ASN A 381 -4.97 7.93 26.14
C ASN A 381 -6.14 8.39 27.03
N GLN A 382 -6.72 9.56 26.72
CA GLN A 382 -7.82 10.17 27.46
C GLN A 382 -9.07 10.34 26.58
N LEU A 383 -9.20 9.53 25.52
CA LEU A 383 -10.33 9.66 24.59
C LEU A 383 -11.67 9.47 25.31
N ASP A 384 -11.78 8.54 26.26
CA ASP A 384 -13.04 8.29 26.97
C ASP A 384 -13.55 9.51 27.76
N ASP A 385 -12.64 10.39 28.22
CA ASP A 385 -12.98 11.58 29.00
C ASP A 385 -13.27 12.81 28.14
N TYR A 386 -12.71 12.86 26.92
CA TYR A 386 -12.76 14.03 26.03
C TYR A 386 -13.59 13.81 24.77
N TRP A 387 -14.02 12.58 24.49
CA TRP A 387 -14.82 12.23 23.33
C TRP A 387 -16.28 12.02 23.72
N ASP A 388 -17.10 13.03 23.42
CA ASP A 388 -18.52 13.03 23.77
C ASP A 388 -19.37 12.83 22.49
N ASP A 389 -20.23 11.81 22.50
CA ASP A 389 -21.10 11.45 21.37
C ASP A 389 -22.13 12.54 21.03
N ILE A 390 -22.36 13.51 21.93
CA ILE A 390 -23.20 14.69 21.66
C ILE A 390 -22.59 15.56 20.54
N PHE A 391 -21.25 15.62 20.45
CA PHE A 391 -20.55 16.42 19.45
C PHE A 391 -20.05 15.55 18.28
N GLY A 392 -19.98 16.14 17.09
CA GLY A 392 -19.42 15.43 15.92
C GLY A 392 -17.92 15.17 16.07
N SER A 393 -17.42 14.09 15.48
CA SER A 393 -16.02 13.63 15.59
C SER A 393 -14.97 14.69 15.26
N LYS A 394 -15.27 15.63 14.35
CA LYS A 394 -14.39 16.78 14.04
C LYS A 394 -14.20 17.72 15.23
N VAL A 395 -15.27 17.99 15.96
CA VAL A 395 -15.26 18.85 17.16
C VAL A 395 -14.51 18.13 18.28
N ASN A 396 -14.81 16.85 18.51
CA ASN A 396 -14.11 16.05 19.52
C ASN A 396 -12.60 15.98 19.24
N CYS A 397 -12.20 15.72 18.00
CA CYS A 397 -10.80 15.72 17.61
C CYS A 397 -10.13 17.08 17.85
N LYS A 398 -10.79 18.18 17.45
CA LYS A 398 -10.29 19.54 17.73
C LYS A 398 -10.12 19.78 19.23
N ASP A 399 -11.14 19.44 20.02
CA ASP A 399 -11.16 19.65 21.47
C ASP A 399 -10.11 18.80 22.18
N TYR A 400 -9.86 17.57 21.72
CA TYR A 400 -8.79 16.71 22.24
C TYR A 400 -7.42 17.36 22.05
N PHE A 401 -7.15 17.92 20.86
CA PHE A 401 -5.90 18.66 20.64
C PHE A 401 -5.83 19.94 21.48
N GLU A 402 -6.89 20.74 21.48
CA GLU A 402 -6.92 22.07 22.10
C GLU A 402 -6.89 22.02 23.64
N LYS A 403 -7.63 21.09 24.24
CA LYS A 403 -7.84 21.01 25.70
C LYS A 403 -6.96 19.96 26.38
N TYR A 404 -6.49 18.95 25.64
CA TYR A 404 -5.67 17.88 26.21
C TYR A 404 -4.24 17.86 25.66
N ILE A 405 -4.00 17.62 24.38
CA ILE A 405 -2.62 17.43 23.86
C ILE A 405 -1.78 18.72 23.97
N LEU A 406 -2.23 19.83 23.38
CA LEU A 406 -1.44 21.07 23.28
C LEU A 406 -1.16 21.77 24.64
N PRO A 407 -2.05 21.67 25.64
CA PRO A 407 -1.76 22.16 26.99
C PRO A 407 -0.71 21.33 27.76
N GLN A 408 -0.57 20.03 27.45
CA GLN A 408 0.35 19.12 28.16
C GLN A 408 1.80 19.24 27.67
N ILE A 409 2.04 19.96 26.56
CA ILE A 409 3.37 20.16 25.99
C ILE A 409 3.85 21.60 26.21
N ASP A 410 5.08 21.73 26.71
CA ASP A 410 5.72 23.02 26.98
C ASP A 410 6.34 23.66 25.73
N SER A 411 6.61 22.86 24.70
CA SER A 411 7.16 23.31 23.42
C SER A 411 6.20 23.08 22.25
N PRO A 412 6.40 23.77 21.11
CA PRO A 412 5.61 23.55 19.90
C PRO A 412 5.66 22.09 19.42
N LEU A 413 4.54 21.64 18.84
CA LEU A 413 4.39 20.33 18.21
C LEU A 413 4.50 20.46 16.70
N ILE A 414 5.43 19.73 16.08
CA ILE A 414 5.45 19.50 14.64
C ILE A 414 4.89 18.11 14.34
N LEU A 415 3.77 18.08 13.61
CA LEU A 415 3.16 16.86 13.12
C LEU A 415 3.48 16.69 11.63
N GLY A 416 4.26 15.65 11.30
CA GLY A 416 4.57 15.26 9.94
C GLY A 416 3.64 14.15 9.47
N LEU A 417 2.78 14.46 8.49
CA LEU A 417 1.83 13.54 7.90
C LEU A 417 2.38 13.06 6.56
N ASP A 418 2.82 11.82 6.50
CA ASP A 418 3.35 11.18 5.30
C ASP A 418 2.35 10.22 4.65
N GLU A 419 2.41 10.14 3.33
CA GLU A 419 1.55 9.28 2.50
C GLU A 419 0.05 9.48 2.78
N ILE A 420 -0.36 10.73 2.97
CA ILE A 420 -1.77 11.10 3.14
C ILE A 420 -2.63 10.69 1.93
N ASP A 421 -1.98 10.36 0.80
CA ASP A 421 -2.54 9.72 -0.38
C ASP A 421 -3.38 8.47 -0.05
N ARG A 422 -3.07 7.76 1.03
CA ARG A 422 -3.88 6.59 1.43
C ARG A 422 -5.27 7.00 1.93
N VAL A 423 -5.37 8.15 2.62
CA VAL A 423 -6.64 8.67 3.12
C VAL A 423 -7.58 9.00 1.96
N PHE A 424 -7.02 9.40 0.82
CA PHE A 424 -7.76 9.75 -0.39
C PHE A 424 -8.63 8.58 -0.91
N GLN A 425 -8.22 7.33 -0.68
CA GLN A 425 -9.02 6.14 -1.02
C GLN A 425 -10.38 6.08 -0.30
N TYR A 426 -10.59 6.92 0.73
CA TYR A 426 -11.80 7.04 1.53
C TYR A 426 -12.34 8.48 1.45
N PRO A 427 -13.12 8.84 0.42
CA PRO A 427 -13.50 10.23 0.13
C PRO A 427 -14.14 10.97 1.31
N ASP A 428 -15.05 10.32 2.04
CA ASP A 428 -15.73 10.92 3.20
C ASP A 428 -14.75 11.27 4.33
N ILE A 429 -13.74 10.42 4.56
CA ILE A 429 -12.69 10.68 5.55
C ILE A 429 -11.74 11.75 5.04
N ALA A 430 -11.36 11.69 3.76
CA ALA A 430 -10.44 12.63 3.15
C ALA A 430 -10.99 14.06 3.18
N GLU A 431 -12.24 14.29 2.77
CA GLU A 431 -12.86 15.62 2.79
C GLU A 431 -12.83 16.22 4.20
N ASP A 432 -13.29 15.46 5.19
CA ASP A 432 -13.44 15.95 6.55
C ASP A 432 -12.11 16.09 7.29
N PHE A 433 -11.17 15.16 7.13
CA PHE A 433 -9.86 15.22 7.78
C PHE A 433 -8.99 16.34 7.20
N LEU A 434 -8.96 16.50 5.87
CA LEU A 434 -8.25 17.60 5.23
C LEU A 434 -8.88 18.95 5.64
N GLY A 435 -10.21 19.04 5.64
CA GLY A 435 -10.94 20.21 6.15
C GLY A 435 -10.55 20.55 7.59
N LEU A 436 -10.38 19.55 8.45
CA LEU A 436 -9.94 19.71 9.83
C LEU A 436 -8.52 20.29 9.93
N LEU A 437 -7.55 19.76 9.19
CA LEU A 437 -6.17 20.28 9.17
C LEU A 437 -6.11 21.74 8.73
N ARG A 438 -6.90 22.11 7.72
CA ARG A 438 -7.05 23.50 7.29
C ARG A 438 -7.65 24.37 8.40
N ALA A 439 -8.71 23.89 9.04
CA ALA A 439 -9.37 24.62 10.12
C ALA A 439 -8.42 24.88 11.30
N TRP A 440 -7.57 23.92 11.67
CA TRP A 440 -6.55 24.08 12.70
C TRP A 440 -5.50 25.14 12.33
N HIS A 441 -5.03 25.13 11.09
CA HIS A 441 -4.12 26.18 10.59
C HIS A 441 -4.79 27.56 10.64
N GLU A 442 -6.06 27.70 10.27
CA GLU A 442 -6.75 28.99 10.36
C GLU A 442 -7.02 29.43 11.81
N GLU A 443 -7.34 28.50 12.72
CA GLU A 443 -7.53 28.78 14.15
C GLU A 443 -6.23 29.29 14.80
N SER A 444 -5.08 28.79 14.37
CA SER A 444 -3.77 29.26 14.84
C SER A 444 -3.50 30.75 14.59
N LYS A 445 -4.20 31.37 13.63
CA LYS A 445 -4.14 32.82 13.40
C LYS A 445 -4.92 33.62 14.45
N ARG A 446 -5.85 32.97 15.17
CA ARG A 446 -6.79 33.59 16.11
C ARG A 446 -6.49 33.22 17.57
N ARG A 447 -6.06 32.00 17.83
CA ARG A 447 -5.81 31.46 19.18
C ARG A 447 -4.36 31.07 19.36
N ASP A 448 -3.76 31.52 20.47
CA ASP A 448 -2.34 31.28 20.76
C ASP A 448 -2.01 29.80 21.01
N ILE A 449 -2.93 29.02 21.58
CA ILE A 449 -2.71 27.57 21.79
C ILE A 449 -2.44 26.84 20.47
N TRP A 450 -3.15 27.21 19.41
CA TRP A 450 -3.01 26.61 18.09
C TRP A 450 -1.74 27.07 17.35
N LYS A 451 -1.10 28.17 17.77
CA LYS A 451 0.22 28.58 17.26
C LYS A 451 1.31 27.58 17.64
N LYS A 452 1.09 26.77 18.69
CA LYS A 452 1.99 25.67 19.07
C LYS A 452 2.00 24.54 18.03
N LEU A 453 0.90 24.34 17.28
CA LEU A 453 0.83 23.29 16.28
C LEU A 453 1.46 23.73 14.95
N ARG A 454 2.28 22.86 14.40
CA ARG A 454 2.94 23.01 13.10
C ARG A 454 2.72 21.74 12.29
N LEU A 455 2.44 21.90 11.00
CA LEU A 455 2.02 20.81 10.14
C LEU A 455 2.98 20.68 8.96
N ILE A 456 3.38 19.44 8.67
CA ILE A 456 4.01 19.07 7.40
C ILE A 456 3.09 18.05 6.75
N VAL A 457 2.60 18.32 5.55
CA VAL A 457 1.72 17.41 4.81
C VAL A 457 2.43 16.97 3.55
N VAL A 458 2.71 15.68 3.46
CA VAL A 458 3.35 15.06 2.31
C VAL A 458 2.31 14.27 1.52
N HIS A 459 2.21 14.56 0.23
CA HIS A 459 1.35 13.81 -0.69
C HIS A 459 2.05 13.61 -2.03
N SER A 460 1.65 12.55 -2.71
CA SER A 460 2.09 12.21 -4.05
C SER A 460 1.13 12.83 -5.05
N THR A 461 1.67 13.28 -6.18
CA THR A 461 0.85 13.80 -7.27
C THR A 461 0.13 12.69 -8.05
N GLU A 462 0.42 11.42 -7.75
CA GLU A 462 -0.08 10.25 -8.49
C GLU A 462 -1.56 9.93 -8.24
N VAL A 463 -2.09 10.22 -7.04
CA VAL A 463 -3.49 9.90 -6.68
C VAL A 463 -4.39 11.10 -7.00
N TYR A 464 -5.08 11.03 -8.14
CA TYR A 464 -6.00 12.08 -8.58
C TYR A 464 -7.37 11.93 -7.90
N ILE A 465 -7.67 12.82 -6.96
CA ILE A 465 -9.04 13.03 -6.48
C ILE A 465 -9.52 14.42 -6.87
N PRO A 466 -10.70 14.55 -7.50
CA PRO A 466 -11.35 15.84 -7.64
C PRO A 466 -11.77 16.34 -6.25
N MET A 467 -10.86 17.02 -5.56
CA MET A 467 -11.14 17.65 -4.27
C MET A 467 -11.75 19.04 -4.50
N ASN A 468 -12.69 19.40 -3.63
CA ASN A 468 -13.22 20.75 -3.59
C ASN A 468 -12.09 21.71 -3.19
N ILE A 469 -11.77 22.63 -4.11
CA ILE A 469 -10.69 23.63 -4.01
C ILE A 469 -10.79 24.41 -2.68
N ASN A 470 -11.98 24.57 -2.12
CA ASN A 470 -12.19 25.41 -0.93
C ASN A 470 -12.07 24.68 0.42
N GLN A 471 -12.03 23.35 0.44
CA GLN A 471 -12.08 22.57 1.69
C GLN A 471 -10.74 21.97 2.11
N SER A 472 -9.74 21.98 1.23
CA SER A 472 -8.47 21.30 1.48
C SER A 472 -7.35 22.23 2.03
N PRO A 473 -6.41 21.74 2.86
CA PRO A 473 -5.24 22.50 3.28
C PRO A 473 -4.28 22.73 2.10
N PHE A 474 -4.51 22.09 0.94
CA PHE A 474 -3.66 22.22 -0.25
C PHE A 474 -3.65 23.61 -0.91
N ASN A 475 -4.41 24.58 -0.38
CA ASN A 475 -4.39 25.99 -0.80
C ASN A 475 -3.88 26.97 0.26
N VAL A 476 -3.36 26.49 1.39
CA VAL A 476 -2.80 27.31 2.47
C VAL A 476 -1.40 26.83 2.86
N GLY A 477 -0.63 27.65 3.58
CA GLY A 477 0.75 27.33 3.95
C GLY A 477 1.74 27.39 2.78
N LEU A 478 2.98 26.96 3.01
CA LEU A 478 4.06 26.94 2.02
C LEU A 478 3.93 25.72 1.09
N PRO A 479 3.65 25.90 -0.22
CA PRO A 479 3.79 24.83 -1.20
C PRO A 479 5.27 24.55 -1.49
N VAL A 480 5.63 23.27 -1.49
CA VAL A 480 6.97 22.78 -1.84
C VAL A 480 6.81 21.73 -2.93
N ASP A 481 7.19 22.13 -4.13
CA ASP A 481 7.35 21.25 -5.28
C ASP A 481 8.78 20.74 -5.33
N LEU A 482 8.97 19.42 -5.34
CA LEU A 482 10.30 18.83 -5.45
C LEU A 482 10.69 18.60 -6.91
N PRO A 483 11.69 19.34 -7.43
CA PRO A 483 12.16 19.12 -8.79
C PRO A 483 13.09 17.92 -8.87
N GLU A 484 13.33 17.49 -10.11
CA GLU A 484 14.43 16.61 -10.48
C GLU A 484 15.79 17.26 -10.16
N PHE A 485 16.81 16.42 -9.98
CA PHE A 485 18.18 16.88 -9.84
C PHE A 485 18.72 17.49 -11.14
N ASN A 486 19.51 18.55 -11.00
CA ASN A 486 20.29 19.10 -12.09
C ASN A 486 21.64 18.38 -12.25
N SER A 487 22.39 18.71 -13.31
CA SER A 487 23.70 18.10 -13.60
C SER A 487 24.68 18.24 -12.43
N GLN A 488 24.75 19.40 -11.77
CA GLN A 488 25.65 19.63 -10.63
C GLN A 488 25.32 18.72 -9.43
N GLN A 489 24.03 18.51 -9.17
CA GLN A 489 23.57 17.62 -8.10
C GLN A 489 23.84 16.14 -8.41
N ILE A 490 23.74 15.74 -9.68
CA ILE A 490 24.12 14.38 -10.11
C ILE A 490 25.63 14.18 -10.00
N GLN A 491 26.43 15.17 -10.39
CA GLN A 491 27.89 15.15 -10.24
C GLN A 491 28.31 15.02 -8.76
N ASP A 492 27.66 15.78 -7.86
CA ASP A 492 27.87 15.67 -6.41
C ASP A 492 27.52 14.26 -5.90
N LEU A 493 26.38 13.70 -6.32
CA LEU A 493 26.01 12.31 -6.02
C LEU A 493 27.04 11.30 -6.53
N ALA A 494 27.53 11.45 -7.77
CA ALA A 494 28.54 10.56 -8.33
C ALA A 494 29.83 10.61 -7.49
N THR A 495 30.26 11.81 -7.09
CA THR A 495 31.42 12.02 -6.21
C THR A 495 31.23 11.32 -4.85
N ARG A 496 30.03 11.42 -4.24
CA ARG A 496 29.68 10.74 -2.98
C ARG A 496 29.66 9.21 -3.10
N HIS A 497 29.46 8.69 -4.31
CA HIS A 497 29.59 7.27 -4.65
C HIS A 497 31.02 6.87 -5.04
N ASN A 498 32.01 7.75 -4.84
CA ASN A 498 33.40 7.57 -5.22
C ASN A 498 33.62 7.35 -6.74
N LEU A 499 32.72 7.89 -7.57
CA LEU A 499 32.83 7.87 -9.03
C LEU A 499 33.46 9.19 -9.52
N ASN A 500 34.57 9.08 -10.24
CA ASN A 500 35.24 10.23 -10.86
C ASN A 500 34.66 10.53 -12.24
N TRP A 501 33.36 10.79 -12.29
CA TRP A 501 32.65 11.05 -13.55
C TRP A 501 32.96 12.44 -14.12
N SER A 502 33.02 12.49 -15.44
CA SER A 502 33.03 13.70 -16.26
C SER A 502 31.63 14.26 -16.49
N GLU A 503 31.53 15.52 -16.92
CA GLU A 503 30.26 16.12 -17.33
C GLU A 503 29.58 15.34 -18.46
N ALA A 504 30.35 14.64 -19.30
CA ALA A 504 29.82 13.78 -20.36
C ALA A 504 29.06 12.58 -19.78
N GLU A 505 29.63 11.86 -18.82
CA GLU A 505 28.98 10.71 -18.16
C GLU A 505 27.73 11.14 -17.38
N VAL A 506 27.78 12.28 -16.70
CA VAL A 506 26.60 12.87 -16.05
C VAL A 506 25.52 13.20 -17.08
N GLY A 507 25.91 13.81 -18.20
CA GLY A 507 25.00 14.12 -19.31
C GLY A 507 24.36 12.87 -19.91
N GLU A 508 25.11 11.78 -20.04
CA GLU A 508 24.61 10.50 -20.53
C GLU A 508 23.58 9.88 -19.57
N LEU A 509 23.86 9.83 -18.26
CA LEU A 509 22.88 9.33 -17.29
C LEU A 509 21.62 10.23 -17.28
N MET A 510 21.81 11.55 -17.30
CA MET A 510 20.71 12.50 -17.33
C MET A 510 19.87 12.37 -18.60
N ALA A 511 20.46 12.01 -19.73
CA ALA A 511 19.71 11.72 -20.96
C ALA A 511 18.82 10.47 -20.81
N ILE A 512 19.28 9.44 -20.09
CA ILE A 512 18.53 8.19 -19.88
C ILE A 512 17.39 8.42 -18.89
N VAL A 513 17.68 8.88 -17.67
CA VAL A 513 16.72 8.90 -16.55
C VAL A 513 16.26 10.30 -16.15
N GLY A 514 16.74 11.35 -16.82
CA GLY A 514 16.53 12.72 -16.38
C GLY A 514 17.28 12.99 -15.07
N GLY A 515 16.71 13.82 -14.22
CA GLY A 515 17.21 14.05 -12.86
C GLY A 515 16.42 13.30 -11.79
N HIS A 516 15.76 12.18 -12.12
CA HIS A 516 14.91 11.49 -11.15
C HIS A 516 15.75 10.94 -9.97
N PRO A 517 15.56 11.42 -8.72
CA PRO A 517 16.45 11.13 -7.60
C PRO A 517 16.69 9.63 -7.35
N TYR A 518 15.63 8.83 -7.34
CA TYR A 518 15.73 7.39 -7.16
C TYR A 518 16.44 6.69 -8.32
N LEU A 519 16.01 6.90 -9.58
CA LEU A 519 16.63 6.25 -10.75
C LEU A 519 18.12 6.62 -10.90
N VAL A 520 18.50 7.86 -10.59
CA VAL A 520 19.90 8.29 -10.53
C VAL A 520 20.65 7.50 -9.46
N ARG A 521 20.10 7.39 -8.25
CA ARG A 521 20.71 6.64 -7.15
C ARG A 521 20.87 5.15 -7.47
N VAL A 522 19.91 4.51 -8.14
CA VAL A 522 19.99 3.11 -8.57
C VAL A 522 21.13 2.91 -9.59
N ALA A 523 21.26 3.78 -10.60
CA ALA A 523 22.39 3.71 -11.53
C ALA A 523 23.74 3.88 -10.83
N LEU A 524 23.89 4.93 -10.02
CA LEU A 524 25.17 5.20 -9.34
C LEU A 524 25.55 4.09 -8.36
N TYR A 525 24.56 3.46 -7.71
CA TYR A 525 24.78 2.31 -6.84
C TYR A 525 25.38 1.12 -7.60
N HIS A 526 24.78 0.69 -8.71
CA HIS A 526 25.28 -0.45 -9.49
C HIS A 526 26.60 -0.15 -10.20
N ILE A 527 26.79 1.09 -10.67
CA ILE A 527 28.02 1.48 -11.35
C ILE A 527 29.19 1.60 -10.37
N SER A 528 28.97 2.16 -9.17
CA SER A 528 30.03 2.25 -8.14
C SER A 528 30.50 0.88 -7.65
N ARG A 529 29.65 -0.14 -7.69
CA ARG A 529 30.01 -1.55 -7.41
C ARG A 529 30.69 -2.27 -8.58
N SER A 530 30.89 -1.60 -9.72
CA SER A 530 31.41 -2.21 -10.96
C SER A 530 30.55 -3.37 -11.50
N GLU A 531 29.29 -3.44 -11.11
CA GLU A 531 28.32 -4.45 -11.60
C GLU A 531 27.78 -4.07 -12.99
N LEU A 532 27.79 -2.78 -13.31
CA LEU A 532 27.27 -2.22 -14.55
C LEU A 532 28.14 -1.07 -15.05
N THR A 533 28.29 -0.93 -16.36
CA THR A 533 28.90 0.25 -16.98
C THR A 533 27.82 1.17 -17.55
N ILE A 534 28.13 2.46 -17.73
CA ILE A 534 27.18 3.41 -18.31
C ILE A 534 26.75 3.02 -19.75
N ASP A 535 27.65 2.41 -20.51
CA ASP A 535 27.33 1.92 -21.86
C ASP A 535 26.37 0.73 -21.83
N ARG A 536 26.58 -0.23 -20.91
CA ARG A 536 25.63 -1.32 -20.71
C ARG A 536 24.29 -0.82 -20.19
N LEU A 537 24.28 0.20 -19.34
CA LEU A 537 23.05 0.84 -18.88
C LEU A 537 22.24 1.42 -20.06
N LYS A 538 22.88 2.07 -21.03
CA LYS A 538 22.19 2.59 -22.24
C LYS A 538 21.45 1.50 -23.00
N GLU A 539 22.02 0.28 -23.05
CA GLU A 539 21.43 -0.87 -23.75
C GLU A 539 20.32 -1.54 -22.93
N THR A 540 20.48 -1.67 -21.61
CA THR A 540 19.59 -2.49 -20.78
C THR A 540 18.56 -1.71 -19.97
N ALA A 541 18.68 -0.38 -19.86
CA ALA A 541 17.85 0.44 -18.96
C ALA A 541 16.34 0.25 -19.19
N ALA A 542 15.90 0.22 -20.45
CA ALA A 542 14.49 0.06 -20.83
C ALA A 542 14.07 -1.41 -21.02
N SER A 543 14.85 -2.37 -20.55
CA SER A 543 14.51 -3.80 -20.65
C SER A 543 13.85 -4.33 -19.38
N ASP A 544 13.05 -5.39 -19.53
CA ASP A 544 12.42 -6.12 -18.42
C ASP A 544 13.41 -6.79 -17.45
N ALA A 545 14.67 -6.96 -17.87
CA ALA A 545 15.76 -7.49 -17.05
C ALA A 545 16.70 -6.38 -16.54
N GLY A 546 16.43 -5.12 -16.87
CA GLY A 546 17.25 -3.98 -16.50
C GLY A 546 17.10 -3.61 -15.02
N ILE A 547 18.02 -2.78 -14.52
CA ILE A 547 18.03 -2.28 -13.14
C ILE A 547 16.79 -1.44 -12.77
N TYR A 548 16.03 -0.98 -13.76
CA TYR A 548 14.81 -0.18 -13.58
C TYR A 548 13.52 -0.98 -13.79
N SER A 549 13.61 -2.28 -14.05
CA SER A 549 12.47 -3.14 -14.39
C SER A 549 11.31 -3.02 -13.41
N ASP A 550 11.56 -3.11 -12.10
CA ASP A 550 10.51 -3.02 -11.06
C ASP A 550 9.78 -1.67 -11.08
N HIS A 551 10.51 -0.57 -11.23
CA HIS A 551 9.92 0.77 -11.34
C HIS A 551 9.07 0.91 -12.60
N LEU A 552 9.61 0.48 -13.75
CA LEU A 552 8.93 0.59 -15.04
C LEU A 552 7.68 -0.27 -15.09
N ARG A 553 7.74 -1.47 -14.51
CA ARG A 553 6.59 -2.37 -14.35
C ARG A 553 5.49 -1.75 -13.51
N ARG A 554 5.83 -1.14 -12.37
CA ARG A 554 4.82 -0.43 -11.58
C ARG A 554 4.16 0.71 -12.35
N GLN A 555 4.95 1.48 -13.10
CA GLN A 555 4.39 2.56 -13.90
C GLN A 555 3.50 2.04 -15.03
N LEU A 556 3.84 0.90 -15.64
CA LEU A 556 2.97 0.24 -16.61
C LEU A 556 1.66 -0.22 -15.97
N TRP A 557 1.71 -0.82 -14.78
CA TRP A 557 0.50 -1.20 -14.03
C TRP A 557 -0.40 -0.01 -13.73
N ASN A 558 0.19 1.09 -13.26
CA ASN A 558 -0.57 2.32 -13.00
C ASN A 558 -1.25 2.83 -14.28
N LEU A 559 -0.67 2.65 -15.48
CA LEU A 559 -1.32 3.00 -16.73
C LEU A 559 -2.42 1.99 -17.13
N GLU A 560 -2.22 0.70 -16.86
CA GLU A 560 -3.20 -0.37 -17.10
C GLU A 560 -4.51 -0.18 -16.31
N GLU A 561 -4.42 0.31 -15.08
CA GLU A 561 -5.61 0.64 -14.29
C GLU A 561 -6.46 1.78 -14.89
N TYR A 562 -5.86 2.65 -15.72
CA TYR A 562 -6.53 3.80 -16.31
C TYR A 562 -6.36 3.85 -17.84
N PRO A 563 -7.27 3.19 -18.60
CA PRO A 563 -7.15 3.06 -20.06
C PRO A 563 -6.99 4.39 -20.82
N GLU A 564 -7.61 5.47 -20.34
CA GLU A 564 -7.44 6.81 -20.93
C GLU A 564 -5.99 7.33 -20.79
N LEU A 565 -5.36 7.12 -19.64
CA LEU A 565 -3.97 7.53 -19.41
C LEU A 565 -3.01 6.70 -20.25
N MET A 566 -3.26 5.39 -20.36
CA MET A 566 -2.51 4.53 -21.26
C MET A 566 -2.62 4.98 -22.71
N ALA A 567 -3.83 5.33 -23.17
CA ALA A 567 -4.03 5.81 -24.53
C ALA A 567 -3.26 7.11 -24.81
N GLY A 568 -3.27 8.07 -23.87
CA GLY A 568 -2.48 9.29 -24.01
C GLY A 568 -0.98 9.04 -23.95
N MET A 569 -0.51 8.13 -23.09
CA MET A 569 0.90 7.76 -23.06
C MET A 569 1.33 7.08 -24.37
N ARG A 570 0.48 6.23 -24.95
CA ARG A 570 0.71 5.61 -26.28
C ARG A 570 0.87 6.67 -27.37
N GLU A 571 -0.01 7.67 -27.38
CA GLU A 571 0.06 8.78 -28.35
C GLU A 571 1.40 9.53 -28.24
N ILE A 572 1.84 9.84 -27.01
CA ILE A 572 3.11 10.52 -26.75
C ILE A 572 4.32 9.71 -27.23
N VAL A 573 4.37 8.41 -26.95
CA VAL A 573 5.56 7.59 -27.28
C VAL A 573 5.62 7.16 -28.75
N ALA A 574 4.47 7.15 -29.43
CA ALA A 574 4.38 6.93 -30.87
C ALA A 574 4.79 8.17 -31.69
N ALA A 575 4.60 9.37 -31.13
CA ALA A 575 4.98 10.61 -31.80
C ALA A 575 6.49 10.88 -31.76
N GLN A 576 7.02 11.49 -32.83
CA GLN A 576 8.40 11.99 -32.88
C GLN A 576 8.54 13.44 -32.40
N SER A 577 7.42 14.14 -32.20
CA SER A 577 7.33 15.52 -31.74
C SER A 577 6.45 15.60 -30.49
N PRO A 578 6.54 16.68 -29.70
CA PRO A 578 5.64 16.92 -28.58
C PRO A 578 4.16 16.79 -29.00
N VAL A 579 3.33 16.24 -28.12
CA VAL A 579 1.91 15.95 -28.40
C VAL A 579 1.01 16.79 -27.53
N GLN A 580 0.02 17.46 -28.12
CA GLN A 580 -0.99 18.18 -27.36
C GLN A 580 -2.15 17.25 -26.99
N LEU A 581 -2.15 16.78 -25.73
CA LEU A 581 -3.26 16.02 -25.16
C LEU A 581 -4.33 16.93 -24.56
N LYS A 582 -5.51 16.36 -24.28
CA LYS A 582 -6.53 17.02 -23.46
C LYS A 582 -5.93 17.43 -22.12
N SER A 583 -6.20 18.66 -21.66
CA SER A 583 -5.53 19.26 -20.50
C SER A 583 -5.56 18.39 -19.24
N MET A 584 -6.69 17.73 -18.95
CA MET A 584 -6.80 16.86 -17.79
C MET A 584 -5.94 15.60 -17.90
N LEU A 585 -5.80 15.06 -19.11
CA LEU A 585 -5.02 13.86 -19.38
C LEU A 585 -3.52 14.17 -19.32
N ALA A 586 -3.11 15.29 -19.94
CA ALA A 586 -1.77 15.85 -19.84
C ALA A 586 -1.35 16.08 -18.39
N PHE A 587 -2.22 16.72 -17.59
CA PHE A 587 -1.99 16.97 -16.18
C PHE A 587 -1.82 15.69 -15.35
N LYS A 588 -2.67 14.68 -15.57
CA LYS A 588 -2.59 13.39 -14.86
C LYS A 588 -1.29 12.65 -15.17
N LEU A 589 -0.90 12.58 -16.45
CA LEU A 589 0.36 11.94 -16.85
C LEU A 589 1.59 12.67 -16.29
N ASP A 590 1.56 14.01 -16.24
CA ASP A 590 2.64 14.81 -15.64
C ASP A 590 2.72 14.57 -14.13
N SER A 591 1.55 14.47 -13.49
CA SER A 591 1.41 14.19 -12.05
C SER A 591 1.85 12.77 -11.66
N LEU A 592 1.72 11.79 -12.56
CA LEU A 592 2.34 10.46 -12.43
C LEU A 592 3.87 10.50 -12.56
N GLY A 593 4.43 11.63 -13.00
CA GLY A 593 5.86 11.75 -13.26
C GLY A 593 6.30 10.96 -14.49
N LEU A 594 5.43 10.75 -15.49
CA LEU A 594 5.76 10.01 -16.72
C LEU A 594 6.08 10.92 -17.90
N VAL A 595 5.48 12.11 -17.92
CA VAL A 595 5.66 13.11 -18.97
C VAL A 595 6.13 14.43 -18.37
N LYS A 596 6.60 15.34 -19.23
CA LYS A 596 6.84 16.74 -18.92
C LYS A 596 6.01 17.61 -19.87
N LEU A 597 5.46 18.70 -19.35
CA LEU A 597 4.78 19.71 -20.13
C LEU A 597 5.79 20.70 -20.74
N GLN A 598 5.73 20.89 -22.05
CA GLN A 598 6.43 21.94 -22.80
C GLN A 598 5.38 22.87 -23.40
N GLY A 599 5.05 23.96 -22.70
CA GLY A 599 3.89 24.77 -23.04
C GLY A 599 2.60 23.96 -22.90
N ASN A 600 1.87 23.76 -24.00
CA ASN A 600 0.64 22.95 -24.06
C ASN A 600 0.87 21.53 -24.56
N GLU A 601 2.11 21.17 -24.88
CA GLU A 601 2.48 19.87 -25.44
C GLU A 601 3.15 18.99 -24.38
N CYS A 602 3.07 17.67 -24.56
CA CYS A 602 3.61 16.66 -23.68
C CYS A 602 4.74 15.90 -24.38
N VAL A 603 5.80 15.62 -23.63
CA VAL A 603 6.89 14.72 -24.05
C VAL A 603 7.16 13.69 -22.94
N PRO A 604 7.72 12.51 -23.24
CA PRO A 604 8.20 11.61 -22.21
C PRO A 604 9.17 12.33 -21.27
N ARG A 605 9.05 12.09 -19.96
CA ARG A 605 9.85 12.80 -18.94
C ARG A 605 11.35 12.56 -19.10
N CYS A 606 11.72 11.37 -19.52
CA CYS A 606 13.08 10.95 -19.84
C CYS A 606 13.07 9.88 -20.93
N LYS A 607 14.25 9.61 -21.51
CA LYS A 607 14.40 8.62 -22.59
C LYS A 607 14.00 7.22 -22.14
N LEU A 608 14.32 6.86 -20.89
CA LEU A 608 13.94 5.58 -20.30
C LEU A 608 12.45 5.27 -20.47
N TYR A 609 11.57 6.22 -20.10
CA TYR A 609 10.13 6.04 -20.26
C TYR A 609 9.72 6.02 -21.73
N GLY A 610 10.30 6.90 -22.55
CA GLY A 610 10.04 6.93 -23.98
C GLY A 610 10.32 5.59 -24.65
N ASP A 611 11.45 4.96 -24.35
CA ASP A 611 11.88 3.70 -24.95
C ASP A 611 11.09 2.51 -24.40
N TYR A 612 10.89 2.43 -23.07
CA TYR A 612 10.15 1.33 -22.44
C TYR A 612 8.67 1.32 -22.84
N PHE A 613 7.98 2.46 -22.76
CA PHE A 613 6.55 2.49 -23.10
C PHE A 613 6.32 2.39 -24.61
N ARG A 614 7.28 2.77 -25.46
CA ARG A 614 7.17 2.53 -26.90
C ARG A 614 7.16 1.03 -27.24
N SER A 615 7.97 0.22 -26.56
CA SER A 615 8.00 -1.23 -26.80
C SER A 615 6.78 -1.96 -26.23
N HIS A 616 6.22 -1.47 -25.11
CA HIS A 616 5.10 -2.14 -24.42
C HIS A 616 3.71 -1.63 -24.82
N LEU A 617 3.58 -0.36 -25.22
CA LEU A 617 2.31 0.24 -25.63
C LEU A 617 2.17 0.40 -27.15
N GLY A 618 3.27 0.24 -27.89
CA GLY A 618 3.27 0.28 -29.35
C GLY A 618 2.48 -0.89 -29.93
N ASP A 619 1.71 -0.63 -30.99
CA ASP A 619 0.97 -1.68 -31.69
C ASP A 619 1.95 -2.73 -32.20
N PHE A 620 1.92 -3.94 -31.64
CA PHE A 620 2.37 -5.13 -32.35
C PHE A 620 1.40 -5.36 -33.51
N ARG A 621 1.64 -4.69 -34.63
CA ARG A 621 1.12 -5.16 -35.92
C ARG A 621 1.89 -6.42 -36.27
N PHE A 622 1.31 -7.58 -35.95
CA PHE A 622 1.64 -8.82 -36.65
C PHE A 622 1.07 -8.78 -38.07
#